data_AF-A0A0G4LA41-F1
#
_entry.id   AF-A0A0G4LA41-F1
#
_cell.length_a   1.000
_cell.length_b   1.000
_cell.length_c   1.000
_cell.angle_alpha   90.00
_cell.angle_beta   90.00
_cell.angle_gamma   90.00
#
_symmetry.space_group_name_H-M   'P 1'
#
loop_
_entity.id
_entity.type
_entity.pdbx_description
1 polymer ?
#
loop_
_entity_poly.entity_id
_entity_poly.type
_entity_poly.pdbx_seq_one_letter_code
_entity_poly.pdbx_strand_id
1 'polypeptide(L)'
;MANSLTPELTSYLEAVLPSDSRAALRTSLLPSLIDAIHAISKTLQASHHVALVGTANAFGDDQLNVDVSCENLLRDALARCPSVTTASSEEDPIETPVHTGAPAPAPDTEQYTVAFDPLDGSSIIAPNWSVGTILSIWDGPTALNQNPATRQVASVLGVYGPRATVPYQPACLPHFLPLIDLSPAMASAAVYRSTRAALPRWHARPYQIGFTAIRRSFSSYLVTPKELHEALQKNPPTKISTDPRVVPVCASWFLPNDGRTGIDTFREQRIPKAKFFDLDKVIDRNSPYPHMLPSGKDFAATMSELGIRKDDTVVVYDTKELGIFSAPRVGWTFKIFGHPKVHVLNNFKQWVEEGLPTESGELYSVECCTYQIPSLDESKVAEFEEVREVALDHNKEGAEGVQVLDARSPGRFAGTDPEPREGLSSGHMPGAINVPIGALLDPQTKAFLSPEKLRQVFKEKGVDPEKPIISSCGTGVTACVIETALEQAQYGSAEKRKVYDGSWTEWAQRVSASDSLIKKTE
;
A
#
# COMPACT_ATOMS: atom_id res chain seq x y z
N MET A 1 -6.75 -41.70 -26.07
CA MET A 1 -5.59 -41.88 -26.96
C MET A 1 -4.37 -41.49 -26.15
N ALA A 2 -3.34 -42.35 -26.08
CA ALA A 2 -2.14 -42.06 -25.30
C ALA A 2 -1.44 -40.83 -25.89
N ASN A 3 -1.40 -39.72 -25.14
CA ASN A 3 -0.72 -38.50 -25.54
C ASN A 3 0.78 -38.78 -25.60
N SER A 4 1.33 -38.86 -26.80
CA SER A 4 2.77 -38.87 -26.99
C SER A 4 3.30 -37.48 -26.64
N LEU A 5 4.06 -37.39 -25.55
CA LEU A 5 4.94 -36.26 -25.27
C LEU A 5 5.67 -35.80 -26.54
N THR A 6 5.75 -34.50 -26.77
CA THR A 6 6.61 -34.02 -27.86
C THR A 6 8.06 -34.42 -27.56
N PRO A 7 8.85 -34.84 -28.57
CA PRO A 7 10.26 -35.17 -28.38
C PRO A 7 11.05 -34.02 -27.72
N GLU A 8 10.63 -32.77 -27.96
CA GLU A 8 11.20 -31.56 -27.39
C GLU A 8 10.92 -31.45 -25.88
N LEU A 9 9.69 -31.69 -25.44
CA LEU A 9 9.33 -31.66 -24.01
C LEU A 9 10.02 -32.79 -23.25
N THR A 10 10.09 -33.99 -23.83
CA THR A 10 10.78 -35.14 -23.24
C THR A 10 12.26 -34.84 -23.02
N SER A 11 12.97 -34.42 -24.08
CA SER A 11 14.40 -34.11 -24.02
C SER A 11 14.70 -32.99 -23.01
N TYR A 12 13.79 -32.03 -22.90
CA TYR A 12 13.91 -30.92 -21.97
C TYR A 12 13.74 -31.36 -20.51
N LEU A 13 12.70 -32.15 -20.21
CA LEU A 13 12.47 -32.66 -18.86
C LEU A 13 13.61 -33.60 -18.42
N GLU A 14 14.20 -34.37 -19.33
CA GLU A 14 15.40 -35.18 -19.08
C GLU A 14 16.63 -34.32 -18.74
N ALA A 15 16.79 -33.17 -19.39
CA ALA A 15 17.90 -32.26 -19.11
C ALA A 15 17.78 -31.57 -17.74
N VAL A 16 16.57 -31.21 -17.32
CA VAL A 16 16.32 -30.47 -16.07
C VAL A 16 16.15 -31.41 -14.86
N LEU A 17 15.63 -32.63 -15.08
CA LEU A 17 15.49 -33.67 -14.06
C LEU A 17 16.29 -34.93 -14.47
N PRO A 18 17.64 -34.87 -14.42
CA PRO A 18 18.49 -35.96 -14.91
C PRO A 18 18.55 -37.17 -13.96
N SER A 19 17.98 -37.08 -12.76
CA SER A 19 18.02 -38.16 -11.76
C SER A 19 16.98 -39.24 -12.08
N ASP A 20 17.38 -40.50 -11.97
CA ASP A 20 16.48 -41.67 -12.07
C ASP A 20 15.49 -41.79 -10.89
N SER A 21 15.69 -40.99 -9.82
CA SER A 21 14.86 -41.02 -8.60
C SER A 21 13.46 -40.41 -8.74
N ARG A 22 13.16 -39.78 -9.90
CA ARG A 22 11.92 -39.02 -10.16
C ARG A 22 11.35 -39.30 -11.54
N ALA A 23 11.42 -40.58 -11.95
CA ALA A 23 10.96 -41.04 -13.24
C ALA A 23 9.45 -40.82 -13.43
N ALA A 24 8.61 -41.04 -12.41
CA ALA A 24 7.17 -40.82 -12.51
C ALA A 24 6.82 -39.32 -12.56
N LEU A 25 7.54 -38.46 -11.81
CA LEU A 25 7.42 -37.01 -11.92
C LEU A 25 7.71 -36.52 -13.36
N ARG A 26 8.80 -37.02 -13.95
CA ARG A 26 9.30 -36.63 -15.26
C ARG A 26 8.43 -37.15 -16.40
N THR A 27 8.02 -38.42 -16.35
CA THR A 27 7.40 -39.12 -17.48
C THR A 27 5.87 -39.19 -17.40
N SER A 28 5.28 -38.91 -16.23
CA SER A 28 3.83 -39.00 -16.02
C SER A 28 3.22 -37.71 -15.47
N LEU A 29 3.67 -37.22 -14.30
CA LEU A 29 3.00 -36.11 -13.61
C LEU A 29 3.16 -34.75 -14.32
N LEU A 30 4.39 -34.27 -14.53
CA LEU A 30 4.62 -32.99 -15.22
C LEU A 30 4.01 -32.96 -16.63
N PRO A 31 4.15 -34.01 -17.46
CA PRO A 31 3.44 -34.11 -18.73
C PRO A 31 1.92 -33.97 -18.61
N SER A 32 1.31 -34.69 -17.66
CA SER A 32 -0.15 -34.68 -17.47
C SER A 32 -0.66 -33.31 -17.04
N LEU A 33 0.11 -32.58 -16.21
CA LEU A 33 -0.22 -31.21 -15.80
C LEU A 33 -0.08 -30.21 -16.96
N ILE A 34 0.95 -30.34 -17.80
CA ILE A 34 1.13 -29.50 -18.98
C ILE A 34 -0.01 -29.72 -19.99
N ASP A 35 -0.41 -30.98 -20.19
CA ASP A 35 -1.56 -31.33 -21.03
C ASP A 35 -2.87 -30.77 -20.47
N ALA A 36 -3.04 -30.77 -19.14
CA ALA A 36 -4.20 -30.19 -18.48
C ALA A 36 -4.27 -28.67 -18.66
N ILE A 37 -3.13 -27.96 -18.51
CA ILE A 37 -3.02 -26.52 -18.79
C ILE A 37 -3.39 -26.23 -20.25
N HIS A 38 -2.91 -27.06 -21.19
CA HIS A 38 -3.30 -26.93 -22.60
C HIS A 38 -4.80 -27.15 -22.82
N ALA A 39 -5.40 -28.13 -22.14
CA ALA A 39 -6.84 -28.39 -22.20
C ALA A 39 -7.66 -27.24 -21.59
N ILE A 40 -7.20 -26.65 -20.48
CA ILE A 40 -7.80 -25.44 -19.89
C ILE A 40 -7.75 -24.31 -20.90
N SER A 41 -6.60 -24.07 -21.54
CA SER A 41 -6.47 -23.02 -22.55
C SER A 41 -7.49 -23.18 -23.69
N LYS A 42 -7.69 -24.40 -24.19
CA LYS A 42 -8.73 -24.70 -25.20
C LYS A 42 -10.15 -24.50 -24.67
N THR A 43 -10.41 -24.89 -23.44
CA THR A 43 -11.72 -24.74 -22.78
C THR A 43 -12.08 -23.27 -22.64
N LEU A 44 -11.13 -22.44 -22.19
CA LEU A 44 -11.28 -20.98 -22.11
C LEU A 44 -11.53 -20.35 -23.49
N GLN A 45 -10.86 -20.83 -24.55
CA GLN A 45 -11.06 -20.33 -25.93
C GLN A 45 -12.41 -20.71 -26.54
N ALA A 46 -12.99 -21.84 -26.14
CA ALA A 46 -14.23 -22.39 -26.70
C ALA A 46 -15.48 -22.10 -25.85
N SER A 47 -15.33 -21.64 -24.60
CA SER A 47 -16.45 -21.36 -23.72
C SER A 47 -17.24 -20.13 -24.20
N HIS A 48 -18.46 -20.35 -24.71
CA HIS A 48 -19.37 -19.30 -25.21
C HIS A 48 -19.98 -18.42 -24.11
N HIS A 49 -19.75 -18.74 -22.82
CA HIS A 49 -20.35 -18.06 -21.66
C HIS A 49 -19.45 -17.00 -21.02
N VAL A 50 -18.25 -16.75 -21.55
CA VAL A 50 -17.38 -15.65 -21.08
C VAL A 50 -17.78 -14.36 -21.79
N ALA A 51 -18.90 -13.77 -21.37
CA ALA A 51 -19.40 -12.47 -21.86
C ALA A 51 -19.04 -11.32 -20.91
N LEU A 52 -18.98 -10.10 -21.46
CA LEU A 52 -18.65 -8.86 -20.77
C LEU A 52 -19.57 -8.61 -19.54
N VAL A 53 -19.09 -8.84 -18.32
CA VAL A 53 -19.82 -8.43 -17.11
C VAL A 53 -19.60 -6.94 -16.86
N GLY A 54 -20.52 -6.12 -17.37
CA GLY A 54 -20.69 -4.72 -17.00
C GLY A 54 -21.88 -4.57 -16.04
N THR A 55 -21.62 -3.98 -14.87
CA THR A 55 -22.61 -3.45 -13.91
C THR A 55 -23.62 -4.45 -13.35
N ALA A 56 -23.34 -4.95 -12.14
CA ALA A 56 -24.12 -5.86 -11.30
C ALA A 56 -24.11 -7.34 -11.70
N ASN A 57 -23.29 -8.13 -11.01
CA ASN A 57 -23.52 -9.58 -10.93
C ASN A 57 -24.69 -9.82 -9.96
N ALA A 58 -25.82 -10.27 -10.50
CA ALA A 58 -26.66 -11.20 -9.77
C ALA A 58 -25.81 -12.47 -9.58
N PHE A 59 -25.60 -12.88 -8.33
CA PHE A 59 -24.90 -14.09 -7.88
C PHE A 59 -24.60 -15.17 -8.95
N GLY A 60 -23.31 -15.44 -9.17
CA GLY A 60 -22.70 -16.78 -9.07
C GLY A 60 -22.78 -17.78 -10.24
N ASP A 61 -23.92 -17.92 -10.93
CA ASP A 61 -24.20 -19.22 -11.59
C ASP A 61 -23.37 -19.52 -12.86
N ASP A 62 -22.97 -18.51 -13.64
CA ASP A 62 -22.18 -18.74 -14.88
C ASP A 62 -20.67 -18.79 -14.64
N GLN A 63 -20.16 -18.11 -13.61
CA GLN A 63 -18.75 -18.08 -13.22
C GLN A 63 -18.32 -19.42 -12.60
N LEU A 64 -19.20 -20.00 -11.76
CA LEU A 64 -19.03 -21.34 -11.21
C LEU A 64 -18.77 -22.40 -12.30
N ASN A 65 -19.27 -22.23 -13.54
CA ASN A 65 -19.12 -23.25 -14.57
C ASN A 65 -17.70 -23.36 -15.15
N VAL A 66 -16.95 -22.25 -15.25
CA VAL A 66 -15.60 -22.24 -15.86
C VAL A 66 -14.53 -22.67 -14.86
N ASP A 67 -14.59 -22.18 -13.63
CA ASP A 67 -13.70 -22.62 -12.54
C ASP A 67 -13.90 -24.12 -12.27
N VAL A 68 -15.15 -24.61 -12.17
CA VAL A 68 -15.46 -26.04 -12.04
C VAL A 68 -14.96 -26.86 -13.24
N SER A 69 -15.05 -26.33 -14.46
CA SER A 69 -14.52 -27.03 -15.65
C SER A 69 -13.00 -27.18 -15.61
N CYS A 70 -12.29 -26.13 -15.18
CA CYS A 70 -10.83 -26.15 -15.10
C CYS A 70 -10.32 -26.99 -13.92
N GLU A 71 -11.01 -26.91 -12.78
CA GLU A 71 -10.85 -27.80 -11.62
C GLU A 71 -10.94 -29.27 -12.04
N ASN A 72 -12.01 -29.64 -12.76
CA ASN A 72 -12.22 -31.01 -13.23
C ASN A 72 -11.10 -31.49 -14.18
N LEU A 73 -10.62 -30.63 -15.08
CA LEU A 73 -9.51 -30.97 -15.98
C LEU A 73 -8.21 -31.29 -15.24
N LEU A 74 -7.90 -30.53 -14.18
CA LEU A 74 -6.75 -30.80 -13.33
C LEU A 74 -6.95 -32.06 -12.50
N ARG A 75 -8.10 -32.24 -11.86
CA ARG A 75 -8.41 -33.46 -11.09
C ARG A 75 -8.37 -34.71 -11.96
N ASP A 76 -8.90 -34.67 -13.18
CA ASP A 76 -8.81 -35.75 -14.15
C ASP A 76 -7.38 -36.06 -14.56
N ALA A 77 -6.52 -35.04 -14.68
CA ALA A 77 -5.10 -35.23 -14.97
C ALA A 77 -4.37 -35.89 -13.81
N LEU A 78 -4.62 -35.45 -12.58
CA LEU A 78 -4.06 -36.05 -11.36
C LEU A 78 -4.53 -37.50 -11.19
N ALA A 79 -5.80 -37.81 -11.49
CA ALA A 79 -6.35 -39.16 -11.44
C ALA A 79 -5.71 -40.13 -12.46
N ARG A 80 -5.08 -39.61 -13.52
CA ARG A 80 -4.30 -40.43 -14.46
C ARG A 80 -2.87 -40.69 -14.00
N CYS A 81 -2.41 -40.05 -12.93
CA CYS A 81 -1.07 -40.18 -12.39
C CYS A 81 -1.08 -41.09 -11.14
N PRO A 82 -0.59 -42.34 -11.22
CA PRO A 82 -0.58 -43.26 -10.08
C PRO A 82 0.29 -42.78 -8.92
N SER A 83 1.27 -41.91 -9.18
CA SER A 83 2.15 -41.34 -8.16
C SER A 83 1.50 -40.22 -7.34
N VAL A 84 0.35 -39.68 -7.74
CA VAL A 84 -0.33 -38.62 -6.97
C VAL A 84 -1.24 -39.28 -5.93
N THR A 85 -0.98 -38.99 -4.66
CA THR A 85 -1.71 -39.59 -3.53
C THR A 85 -2.86 -38.70 -3.08
N THR A 86 -2.58 -37.41 -2.86
CA THR A 86 -3.58 -36.42 -2.44
C THR A 86 -3.47 -35.15 -3.26
N ALA A 87 -4.56 -34.39 -3.28
CA ALA A 87 -4.60 -33.07 -3.89
C ALA A 87 -5.56 -32.13 -3.16
N SER A 88 -5.31 -30.83 -3.29
CA SER A 88 -6.20 -29.76 -2.81
C SER A 88 -6.22 -28.63 -3.84
N SER A 89 -7.30 -27.87 -3.87
CA SER A 89 -7.40 -26.68 -4.73
C SER A 89 -7.80 -25.44 -3.93
N GLU A 90 -7.78 -24.26 -4.57
CA GLU A 90 -8.37 -23.05 -4.00
C GLU A 90 -9.87 -23.27 -3.67
N GLU A 91 -10.59 -23.92 -4.59
CA GLU A 91 -12.04 -24.18 -4.50
C GLU A 91 -12.40 -25.26 -3.47
N ASP A 92 -11.50 -26.21 -3.25
CA ASP A 92 -11.60 -27.26 -2.23
C ASP A 92 -10.27 -27.35 -1.46
N PRO A 93 -10.11 -26.53 -0.40
CA PRO A 93 -8.85 -26.42 0.34
C PRO A 93 -8.57 -27.64 1.23
N ILE A 94 -9.43 -28.64 1.20
CA ILE A 94 -9.25 -29.89 1.94
C ILE A 94 -8.40 -30.84 1.08
N GLU A 95 -7.24 -31.23 1.63
CA GLU A 95 -6.40 -32.26 1.01
C GLU A 95 -7.16 -33.60 0.97
N THR A 96 -7.53 -34.03 -0.23
CA THR A 96 -8.35 -35.23 -0.47
C THR A 96 -7.57 -36.29 -1.26
N PRO A 97 -7.80 -37.59 -1.00
CA PRO A 97 -7.20 -38.66 -1.80
C PRO A 97 -7.63 -38.58 -3.26
N VAL A 98 -6.68 -38.65 -4.19
CA VAL A 98 -6.96 -38.65 -5.63
C VAL A 98 -7.56 -39.99 -6.08
N HIS A 99 -7.12 -41.10 -5.47
CA HIS A 99 -7.58 -42.44 -5.79
C HIS A 99 -8.40 -43.00 -4.64
N THR A 100 -9.71 -43.15 -4.82
CA THR A 100 -10.60 -43.77 -3.82
C THR A 100 -10.60 -45.29 -3.97
N GLY A 101 -10.25 -46.02 -2.90
CA GLY A 101 -10.30 -47.49 -2.87
C GLY A 101 -9.10 -48.23 -3.49
N ALA A 102 -8.04 -47.52 -3.89
CA ALA A 102 -6.78 -48.14 -4.31
C ALA A 102 -5.93 -48.55 -3.09
N PRO A 103 -5.24 -49.71 -3.12
CA PRO A 103 -4.30 -50.08 -2.06
C PRO A 103 -3.16 -49.05 -1.97
N ALA A 104 -2.67 -48.78 -0.75
CA ALA A 104 -1.56 -47.86 -0.52
C ALA A 104 -0.37 -48.22 -1.44
N PRO A 105 0.27 -47.25 -2.11
CA PRO A 105 1.38 -47.53 -3.02
C PRO A 105 2.52 -48.25 -2.29
N ALA A 106 3.24 -49.12 -3.00
CA ALA A 106 4.41 -49.80 -2.44
C ALA A 106 5.43 -48.77 -1.90
N PRO A 107 6.12 -49.04 -0.78
CA PRO A 107 6.96 -48.05 -0.08
C PRO A 107 8.12 -47.47 -0.90
N ASP A 108 8.52 -48.11 -2.00
CA ASP A 108 9.59 -47.67 -2.90
C ASP A 108 9.09 -46.95 -4.17
N THR A 109 7.81 -46.54 -4.19
CA THR A 109 7.22 -45.83 -5.33
C THR A 109 7.12 -44.32 -5.06
N GLU A 110 7.36 -43.53 -6.10
CA GLU A 110 7.22 -42.07 -6.03
C GLU A 110 5.79 -41.69 -5.60
N GLN A 111 5.69 -40.86 -4.56
CA GLN A 111 4.42 -40.35 -4.04
C GLN A 111 4.46 -38.82 -4.03
N TYR A 112 3.39 -38.21 -4.54
CA TYR A 112 3.27 -36.76 -4.65
C TYR A 112 1.93 -36.27 -4.11
N THR A 113 1.97 -35.07 -3.55
CA THR A 113 0.79 -34.27 -3.23
C THR A 113 0.78 -33.03 -4.11
N VAL A 114 -0.37 -32.67 -4.66
CA VAL A 114 -0.49 -31.50 -5.55
C VAL A 114 -1.50 -30.50 -4.99
N ALA A 115 -1.04 -29.28 -4.71
CA ALA A 115 -1.92 -28.16 -4.37
C ALA A 115 -1.95 -27.17 -5.53
N PHE A 116 -3.13 -26.74 -5.95
CA PHE A 116 -3.28 -25.99 -7.19
C PHE A 116 -4.38 -24.93 -7.17
N ASP A 117 -4.22 -23.94 -8.04
CA ASP A 117 -5.25 -22.98 -8.41
C ASP A 117 -5.42 -23.08 -9.94
N PRO A 118 -6.58 -23.56 -10.42
CA PRO A 118 -6.81 -23.74 -11.84
C PRO A 118 -6.81 -22.41 -12.61
N LEU A 119 -7.25 -21.30 -12.01
CA LEU A 119 -7.46 -20.02 -12.67
C LEU A 119 -7.19 -18.83 -11.73
N ASP A 120 -5.96 -18.71 -11.23
CA ASP A 120 -5.54 -17.63 -10.34
C ASP A 120 -5.81 -16.25 -10.99
N GLY A 121 -6.67 -15.47 -10.33
CA GLY A 121 -7.16 -14.17 -10.79
C GLY A 121 -8.47 -14.17 -11.58
N SER A 122 -9.24 -15.27 -11.63
CA SER A 122 -10.49 -15.39 -12.41
C SER A 122 -11.71 -14.67 -11.85
N SER A 123 -11.60 -13.92 -10.75
CA SER A 123 -12.77 -13.51 -9.95
C SER A 123 -13.84 -12.69 -10.70
N ILE A 124 -13.55 -12.07 -11.87
CA ILE A 124 -14.52 -11.30 -12.69
C ILE A 124 -14.05 -11.16 -14.17
N ILE A 125 -13.93 -12.23 -14.97
CA ILE A 125 -13.25 -12.10 -16.28
C ILE A 125 -14.11 -11.38 -17.36
N ALA A 126 -13.61 -10.21 -17.81
CA ALA A 126 -13.97 -9.54 -19.08
C ALA A 126 -12.68 -9.32 -19.94
N PRO A 127 -12.71 -8.76 -21.17
CA PRO A 127 -11.83 -9.19 -22.27
C PRO A 127 -10.33 -8.77 -22.18
N ASN A 128 -9.45 -9.58 -22.78
CA ASN A 128 -7.97 -9.47 -22.91
C ASN A 128 -7.08 -9.91 -21.72
N TRP A 129 -7.47 -10.94 -20.95
CA TRP A 129 -6.77 -11.25 -19.68
C TRP A 129 -5.63 -12.27 -19.80
N SER A 130 -4.58 -12.04 -18.99
CA SER A 130 -3.57 -13.01 -18.59
C SER A 130 -4.01 -13.68 -17.30
N VAL A 131 -4.67 -14.84 -17.38
CA VAL A 131 -5.04 -15.67 -16.22
C VAL A 131 -4.05 -16.83 -16.13
N GLY A 132 -3.73 -17.32 -14.93
CA GLY A 132 -2.73 -18.36 -14.76
C GLY A 132 -3.26 -19.61 -14.07
N THR A 133 -2.57 -20.73 -14.28
CA THR A 133 -2.71 -21.91 -13.41
C THR A 133 -1.47 -22.01 -12.56
N ILE A 134 -1.62 -22.07 -11.24
CA ILE A 134 -0.51 -22.22 -10.31
C ILE A 134 -0.59 -23.61 -9.68
N LEU A 135 0.49 -24.38 -9.78
CA LEU A 135 0.59 -25.70 -9.19
C LEU A 135 1.85 -25.81 -8.33
N SER A 136 1.71 -26.47 -7.19
CA SER A 136 2.83 -26.91 -6.36
C SER A 136 2.81 -28.42 -6.21
N ILE A 137 3.98 -29.05 -6.37
CA ILE A 137 4.16 -30.49 -6.25
C ILE A 137 5.06 -30.76 -5.05
N TRP A 138 4.55 -31.57 -4.15
CA TRP A 138 5.18 -31.90 -2.88
C TRP A 138 5.55 -33.39 -2.83
N ASP A 139 6.73 -33.68 -2.29
CA ASP A 139 7.24 -35.02 -2.07
C ASP A 139 6.53 -35.69 -0.89
N GLY A 140 5.91 -36.84 -1.15
CA GLY A 140 5.19 -37.64 -0.16
C GLY A 140 3.67 -37.54 -0.25
N PRO A 141 2.96 -38.23 0.66
CA PRO A 141 1.51 -38.41 0.60
C PRO A 141 0.71 -37.25 1.18
N THR A 142 1.37 -36.21 1.71
CA THR A 142 0.71 -34.99 2.21
C THR A 142 1.62 -33.76 2.11
N ALA A 143 1.02 -32.59 1.87
CA ALA A 143 1.70 -31.30 1.95
C ALA A 143 1.57 -30.65 3.34
N LEU A 144 0.69 -31.17 4.19
CA LEU A 144 0.39 -30.59 5.50
C LEU A 144 1.55 -30.72 6.48
N ASN A 145 1.84 -29.63 7.19
CA ASN A 145 2.92 -29.52 8.19
C ASN A 145 4.32 -29.88 7.64
N GLN A 146 4.51 -29.79 6.32
CA GLN A 146 5.79 -30.04 5.67
C GLN A 146 6.55 -28.73 5.45
N ASN A 147 7.88 -28.80 5.49
CA ASN A 147 8.72 -27.65 5.17
C ASN A 147 8.82 -27.47 3.64
N PRO A 148 8.36 -26.34 3.07
CA PRO A 148 8.41 -26.12 1.62
C PRO A 148 9.82 -26.23 1.05
N ALA A 149 10.84 -25.77 1.78
CA ALA A 149 12.22 -25.72 1.30
C ALA A 149 12.83 -27.10 1.03
N THR A 150 12.26 -28.16 1.62
CA THR A 150 12.76 -29.54 1.47
C THR A 150 11.74 -30.49 0.86
N ARG A 151 10.45 -30.15 0.92
CA ARG A 151 9.36 -31.02 0.47
C ARG A 151 8.67 -30.54 -0.80
N GLN A 152 8.74 -29.26 -1.15
CA GLN A 152 8.25 -28.80 -2.45
C GLN A 152 9.32 -29.08 -3.52
N VAL A 153 8.97 -29.89 -4.51
CA VAL A 153 9.93 -30.45 -5.47
C VAL A 153 9.78 -29.90 -6.87
N ALA A 154 8.61 -29.33 -7.17
CA ALA A 154 8.35 -28.63 -8.40
C ALA A 154 7.21 -27.62 -8.20
N SER A 155 7.20 -26.61 -9.05
CA SER A 155 6.06 -25.74 -9.27
C SER A 155 5.84 -25.57 -10.76
N VAL A 156 4.58 -25.36 -11.16
CA VAL A 156 4.20 -25.12 -12.54
C VAL A 156 3.34 -23.87 -12.58
N LEU A 157 3.66 -22.98 -13.52
CA LEU A 157 2.89 -21.78 -13.81
C LEU A 157 2.45 -21.84 -15.27
N GLY A 158 1.15 -22.04 -15.50
CA GLY A 158 0.51 -21.84 -16.79
C GLY A 158 0.05 -20.39 -16.92
N VAL A 159 0.14 -19.79 -18.11
CA VAL A 159 -0.38 -18.43 -18.37
C VAL A 159 -1.19 -18.44 -19.67
N TYR A 160 -2.42 -17.96 -19.63
CA TYR A 160 -3.38 -17.92 -20.72
C TYR A 160 -3.61 -16.46 -21.16
N GLY A 161 -3.36 -16.08 -22.42
CA GLY A 161 -3.64 -14.71 -22.92
C GLY A 161 -3.07 -14.38 -24.33
N PRO A 162 -3.41 -13.22 -24.95
CA PRO A 162 -3.08 -12.87 -26.35
C PRO A 162 -1.61 -12.43 -26.63
N ARG A 163 -0.66 -12.84 -25.77
CA ARG A 163 0.82 -12.62 -25.79
C ARG A 163 1.36 -11.19 -25.65
N ALA A 164 1.98 -10.94 -24.48
CA ALA A 164 3.43 -10.75 -24.37
C ALA A 164 3.91 -11.18 -22.96
N THR A 165 4.97 -12.01 -22.89
CA THR A 165 5.52 -12.58 -21.64
C THR A 165 6.95 -12.10 -21.42
N VAL A 166 7.27 -11.54 -20.24
CA VAL A 166 8.65 -11.17 -19.83
C VAL A 166 8.95 -11.74 -18.44
N PRO A 167 9.80 -12.78 -18.31
CA PRO A 167 10.29 -13.25 -17.01
C PRO A 167 11.51 -12.42 -16.56
N TYR A 168 11.52 -11.95 -15.31
CA TYR A 168 12.64 -11.21 -14.67
C TYR A 168 12.92 -11.72 -13.26
N GLN A 169 14.20 -11.92 -12.92
CA GLN A 169 14.69 -12.42 -11.62
C GLN A 169 15.73 -11.45 -11.01
N PRO A 170 15.54 -10.96 -9.76
CA PRO A 170 16.62 -10.34 -9.01
C PRO A 170 17.19 -11.27 -7.92
N ALA A 171 18.49 -11.59 -8.05
CA ALA A 171 19.47 -12.08 -7.07
C ALA A 171 19.08 -13.14 -6.00
N CYS A 172 19.33 -14.43 -6.32
CA CYS A 172 20.16 -15.40 -5.53
C CYS A 172 19.95 -16.85 -6.03
N LEU A 173 20.60 -17.23 -7.15
CA LEU A 173 20.99 -18.59 -7.59
C LEU A 173 19.91 -19.72 -7.67
N PRO A 174 20.20 -20.88 -8.32
CA PRO A 174 20.34 -21.00 -9.77
C PRO A 174 19.39 -22.06 -10.37
N HIS A 175 19.01 -21.87 -11.63
CA HIS A 175 18.23 -22.75 -12.54
C HIS A 175 16.72 -22.46 -12.57
N PHE A 176 16.31 -21.84 -13.68
CA PHE A 176 14.92 -21.67 -14.09
C PHE A 176 14.65 -22.56 -15.31
N LEU A 177 13.40 -23.02 -15.44
CA LEU A 177 12.86 -23.72 -16.60
C LEU A 177 12.60 -22.72 -17.75
N PRO A 178 13.18 -22.79 -18.97
CA PRO A 178 12.66 -22.02 -20.10
C PRO A 178 11.20 -22.34 -20.45
N LEU A 179 10.50 -21.30 -20.91
CA LEU A 179 9.13 -21.30 -21.43
C LEU A 179 9.01 -22.25 -22.63
N ILE A 180 8.05 -23.19 -22.56
CA ILE A 180 7.65 -24.01 -23.71
C ILE A 180 6.44 -23.34 -24.36
N ASP A 181 6.62 -22.90 -25.60
CA ASP A 181 5.55 -22.35 -26.41
C ASP A 181 4.70 -23.49 -27.03
N LEU A 182 3.42 -23.56 -26.67
CA LEU A 182 2.49 -24.62 -27.12
C LEU A 182 1.63 -24.20 -28.34
N SER A 183 1.93 -23.09 -29.04
CA SER A 183 1.17 -22.71 -30.24
C SER A 183 1.55 -23.51 -31.49
N PRO A 184 0.59 -23.93 -32.34
CA PRO A 184 0.92 -24.36 -33.69
C PRO A 184 1.16 -23.14 -34.59
N ALA A 185 2.38 -23.08 -35.14
CA ALA A 185 2.82 -22.32 -36.32
C ALA A 185 3.59 -20.98 -36.12
N MET A 186 4.76 -20.98 -36.79
CA MET A 186 5.51 -19.86 -37.39
C MET A 186 6.34 -18.94 -36.46
N ALA A 187 7.64 -19.22 -36.32
CA ALA A 187 8.73 -18.32 -36.76
C ALA A 187 10.15 -18.86 -36.42
N SER A 188 11.08 -18.64 -37.35
CA SER A 188 12.47 -19.13 -37.40
C SER A 188 13.37 -18.81 -36.21
N ALA A 189 14.18 -19.78 -35.80
CA ALA A 189 15.36 -19.58 -34.95
C ALA A 189 16.60 -19.29 -35.81
N ALA A 190 17.27 -18.16 -35.56
CA ALA A 190 18.62 -17.89 -36.06
C ALA A 190 19.64 -18.19 -34.95
N VAL A 191 20.52 -19.16 -35.20
CA VAL A 191 21.60 -19.55 -34.28
C VAL A 191 22.87 -18.77 -34.64
N TYR A 192 23.35 -17.91 -33.74
CA TYR A 192 24.72 -17.40 -33.82
C TYR A 192 25.64 -18.20 -32.89
N ARG A 193 26.55 -18.96 -33.50
CA ARG A 193 27.68 -19.63 -32.82
C ARG A 193 28.72 -18.58 -32.42
N SER A 194 29.03 -18.47 -31.12
CA SER A 194 30.23 -17.76 -30.69
C SER A 194 31.43 -18.72 -30.69
N THR A 195 32.29 -18.59 -31.71
CA THR A 195 33.63 -19.18 -31.70
C THR A 195 34.57 -18.28 -30.92
N ARG A 196 35.19 -18.81 -29.85
CA ARG A 196 36.32 -18.18 -29.15
C ARG A 196 37.51 -18.08 -30.11
N ALA A 197 37.97 -16.84 -30.38
CA ALA A 197 39.30 -16.57 -30.89
C ALA A 197 39.95 -15.48 -30.00
N ALA A 198 41.22 -15.68 -29.68
CA ALA A 198 42.00 -14.86 -28.75
C ALA A 198 42.69 -13.66 -29.45
N LEU A 199 43.20 -12.76 -28.60
CA LEU A 199 44.19 -11.66 -28.79
C LEU A 199 43.62 -10.23 -28.94
N PRO A 200 44.36 -9.16 -28.59
CA PRO A 200 45.35 -8.97 -27.50
C PRO A 200 45.06 -7.71 -26.64
N ARG A 201 45.75 -7.61 -25.49
CA ARG A 201 45.71 -6.48 -24.53
C ARG A 201 46.01 -5.13 -25.20
N TRP A 202 45.13 -4.14 -24.98
CA TRP A 202 45.42 -2.71 -25.16
C TRP A 202 44.85 -1.88 -24.00
N HIS A 203 45.57 -0.80 -23.68
CA HIS A 203 45.55 -0.05 -22.44
C HIS A 203 44.25 0.70 -22.10
N ALA A 204 44.03 0.83 -20.80
CA ALA A 204 42.92 1.47 -20.13
C ALA A 204 42.77 2.98 -20.45
N ARG A 205 41.52 3.40 -20.66
CA ARG A 205 40.99 4.69 -20.20
C ARG A 205 39.63 4.41 -19.55
N PRO A 206 39.39 4.81 -18.28
CA PRO A 206 38.10 4.60 -17.69
C PRO A 206 37.13 5.62 -18.28
N TYR A 207 36.18 5.15 -19.08
CA TYR A 207 34.93 5.84 -19.26
C TYR A 207 34.17 5.68 -17.95
N GLN A 208 34.04 6.77 -17.17
CA GLN A 208 33.08 6.83 -16.09
C GLN A 208 31.69 6.68 -16.71
N ILE A 209 31.12 5.48 -16.62
CA ILE A 209 29.68 5.31 -16.71
C ILE A 209 29.14 5.96 -15.43
N GLY A 210 28.72 7.22 -15.56
CA GLY A 210 27.98 7.88 -14.52
C GLY A 210 26.76 7.03 -14.21
N PHE A 211 26.69 6.52 -12.98
CA PHE A 211 25.42 6.08 -12.42
C PHE A 211 24.47 7.28 -12.57
N THR A 212 23.46 7.12 -13.41
CA THR A 212 22.34 8.05 -13.46
C THR A 212 21.79 8.12 -12.05
N ALA A 213 22.00 9.26 -11.41
CA ALA A 213 21.48 9.56 -10.09
C ALA A 213 19.99 9.19 -10.05
N ILE A 214 19.58 8.52 -8.97
CA ILE A 214 18.19 8.44 -8.55
C ILE A 214 17.62 9.87 -8.68
N ARG A 215 16.74 10.08 -9.66
CA ARG A 215 16.13 11.39 -9.92
C ARG A 215 15.37 11.78 -8.64
N ARG A 216 15.85 12.82 -7.96
CA ARG A 216 15.29 13.26 -6.68
C ARG A 216 13.80 13.57 -6.86
N SER A 217 12.96 12.87 -6.09
CA SER A 217 11.65 13.39 -5.66
C SER A 217 11.86 14.68 -4.88
N PHE A 218 10.79 15.43 -4.58
CA PHE A 218 10.86 16.72 -3.90
C PHE A 218 11.88 16.74 -2.74
N SER A 219 12.69 17.80 -2.65
CA SER A 219 13.77 17.89 -1.66
C SER A 219 13.31 18.22 -0.25
N SER A 220 12.06 18.62 -0.08
CA SER A 220 11.47 19.10 1.17
C SER A 220 10.12 18.44 1.41
N TYR A 221 9.73 18.35 2.69
CA TYR A 221 8.41 17.86 3.07
C TYR A 221 7.29 18.82 2.62
N LEU A 222 7.51 20.13 2.73
CA LEU A 222 6.64 21.13 2.10
C LEU A 222 7.05 21.35 0.65
N VAL A 223 6.07 21.36 -0.24
CA VAL A 223 6.24 21.52 -1.69
C VAL A 223 5.47 22.75 -2.14
N THR A 224 6.07 23.56 -3.00
CA THR A 224 5.41 24.73 -3.58
C THR A 224 4.46 24.36 -4.72
N PRO A 225 3.46 25.20 -5.04
CA PRO A 225 2.58 24.97 -6.18
C PRO A 225 3.32 24.75 -7.50
N LYS A 226 4.35 25.58 -7.75
CA LYS A 226 5.22 25.45 -8.91
C LYS A 226 5.93 24.10 -8.99
N GLU A 227 6.55 23.64 -7.90
CA GLU A 227 7.25 22.35 -7.88
C GLU A 227 6.30 21.19 -8.17
N LEU A 228 5.12 21.17 -7.53
CA LEU A 228 4.11 20.14 -7.80
C LEU A 228 3.64 20.19 -9.26
N HIS A 229 3.38 21.39 -9.79
CA HIS A 229 2.94 21.55 -11.17
C HIS A 229 3.97 21.01 -12.16
N GLU A 230 5.24 21.35 -12.01
CA GLU A 230 6.33 20.82 -12.83
C GLU A 230 6.44 19.30 -12.70
N ALA A 231 6.24 18.75 -11.50
CA ALA A 231 6.31 17.31 -11.26
C ALA A 231 5.17 16.56 -11.95
N LEU A 232 3.95 17.12 -11.96
CA LEU A 232 2.79 16.56 -12.65
C LEU A 232 2.93 16.58 -14.18
N GLN A 233 3.69 17.52 -14.74
CA GLN A 233 3.97 17.57 -16.18
C GLN A 233 5.02 16.54 -16.63
N LYS A 234 6.03 16.27 -15.79
CA LYS A 234 7.17 15.40 -16.13
C LYS A 234 6.79 13.93 -16.20
N ASN A 235 5.85 13.49 -15.38
CA ASN A 235 5.39 12.10 -15.30
C ASN A 235 3.87 12.03 -15.57
N PRO A 236 3.42 12.22 -16.82
CA PRO A 236 2.02 12.00 -17.14
C PRO A 236 1.68 10.54 -16.79
N PRO A 237 0.64 10.27 -15.97
CA PRO A 237 0.29 8.91 -15.60
C PRO A 237 -0.16 8.19 -16.87
N THR A 238 0.72 7.35 -17.41
CA THR A 238 0.42 6.43 -18.50
C THR A 238 0.30 5.04 -17.90
N LYS A 239 -0.57 4.20 -18.47
CA LYS A 239 -0.74 2.81 -18.02
C LYS A 239 0.53 1.95 -18.20
N ILE A 240 1.51 2.45 -18.96
CA ILE A 240 2.73 1.74 -19.36
C ILE A 240 3.93 2.12 -18.49
N SER A 241 3.94 3.33 -17.90
CA SER A 241 5.08 3.78 -17.10
C SER A 241 5.06 3.17 -15.69
N THR A 242 6.17 2.53 -15.32
CA THR A 242 6.46 2.06 -13.96
C THR A 242 7.22 3.10 -13.14
N ASP A 243 7.48 4.29 -13.68
CA ASP A 243 8.14 5.36 -12.93
C ASP A 243 7.23 5.82 -11.78
N PRO A 244 7.81 6.19 -10.61
CA PRO A 244 7.06 6.75 -9.50
C PRO A 244 6.15 7.89 -9.95
N ARG A 245 4.84 7.72 -9.72
CA ARG A 245 3.84 8.72 -10.10
C ARG A 245 3.76 9.77 -9.00
N VAL A 246 3.45 11.00 -9.39
CA VAL A 246 3.09 12.04 -8.43
C VAL A 246 1.57 12.04 -8.29
N VAL A 247 1.07 11.79 -7.09
CA VAL A 247 -0.36 11.65 -6.80
C VAL A 247 -0.78 12.78 -5.85
N PRO A 248 -1.49 13.80 -6.35
CA PRO A 248 -2.10 14.79 -5.48
C PRO A 248 -3.22 14.13 -4.67
N VAL A 249 -3.24 14.38 -3.35
CA VAL A 249 -4.26 13.85 -2.45
C VAL A 249 -4.92 15.02 -1.74
N CYS A 250 -6.20 15.24 -2.02
CA CYS A 250 -7.01 16.23 -1.35
C CYS A 250 -7.51 15.65 -0.02
N ALA A 251 -7.13 16.29 1.07
CA ALA A 251 -7.53 15.99 2.43
C ALA A 251 -8.43 17.09 2.99
N SER A 252 -9.21 17.78 2.13
CA SER A 252 -10.13 18.84 2.54
C SER A 252 -11.08 18.33 3.62
N TRP A 253 -11.12 19.05 4.73
CA TRP A 253 -11.97 18.74 5.86
C TRP A 253 -12.33 20.03 6.60
N PHE A 254 -13.53 20.09 7.16
CA PHE A 254 -14.06 21.27 7.86
C PHE A 254 -14.57 20.88 9.23
N LEU A 255 -14.62 21.85 10.15
CA LEU A 255 -15.19 21.62 11.48
C LEU A 255 -16.69 21.30 11.38
N PRO A 256 -17.28 20.55 12.33
CA PRO A 256 -18.69 20.17 12.30
C PRO A 256 -19.69 21.35 12.27
N ASN A 257 -19.26 22.54 12.69
CA ASN A 257 -20.06 23.77 12.68
C ASN A 257 -19.89 24.59 11.39
N ASP A 258 -19.11 24.09 10.43
CA ASP A 258 -18.98 24.65 9.09
C ASP A 258 -19.92 23.87 8.15
N GLY A 259 -20.77 24.58 7.40
CA GLY A 259 -21.76 23.94 6.52
C GLY A 259 -21.16 23.28 5.27
N ARG A 260 -19.85 23.39 5.06
CA ARG A 260 -19.13 22.82 3.91
C ARG A 260 -18.63 21.42 4.21
N THR A 261 -18.58 20.56 3.19
CA THR A 261 -17.99 19.23 3.28
C THR A 261 -16.71 19.13 2.45
N GLY A 262 -15.79 18.27 2.88
CA GLY A 262 -14.55 18.03 2.15
C GLY A 262 -14.80 17.55 0.71
N ILE A 263 -15.74 16.62 0.56
CA ILE A 263 -16.05 16.02 -0.74
C ILE A 263 -16.69 17.01 -1.72
N ASP A 264 -17.55 17.91 -1.24
CA ASP A 264 -18.21 18.87 -2.12
C ASP A 264 -17.20 19.92 -2.61
N THR A 265 -16.34 20.43 -1.73
CA THR A 265 -15.25 21.34 -2.16
C THR A 265 -14.27 20.68 -3.13
N PHE A 266 -14.02 19.37 -2.98
CA PHE A 266 -13.20 18.61 -3.92
C PHE A 266 -13.86 18.42 -5.29
N ARG A 267 -15.19 18.28 -5.34
CA ARG A 267 -15.97 18.24 -6.60
C ARG A 267 -16.00 19.61 -7.27
N GLU A 268 -16.07 20.68 -6.49
CA GLU A 268 -16.11 22.05 -6.98
C GLU A 268 -14.78 22.49 -7.60
N GLN A 269 -13.66 22.27 -6.91
CA GLN A 269 -12.34 22.67 -7.40
C GLN A 269 -11.22 21.80 -6.81
N ARG A 270 -10.47 21.11 -7.67
CA ARG A 270 -9.35 20.22 -7.28
C ARG A 270 -8.15 20.32 -8.21
N ILE A 271 -6.99 19.85 -7.75
CA ILE A 271 -5.83 19.62 -8.61
C ILE A 271 -6.16 18.49 -9.59
N PRO A 272 -5.74 18.58 -10.86
CA PRO A 272 -6.01 17.55 -11.85
C PRO A 272 -5.61 16.15 -11.40
N LYS A 273 -6.50 15.17 -11.62
CA LYS A 273 -6.30 13.75 -11.24
C LYS A 273 -6.06 13.48 -9.76
N ALA A 274 -6.34 14.46 -8.88
CA ALA A 274 -6.22 14.27 -7.45
C ALA A 274 -7.12 13.12 -6.95
N LYS A 275 -6.73 12.52 -5.83
CA LYS A 275 -7.54 11.57 -5.06
C LYS A 275 -8.12 12.28 -3.84
N PHE A 276 -9.31 11.88 -3.40
CA PHE A 276 -9.90 12.43 -2.17
C PHE A 276 -9.65 11.47 -1.00
N PHE A 277 -8.99 11.96 0.03
CA PHE A 277 -8.80 11.26 1.30
C PHE A 277 -9.84 11.79 2.29
N ASP A 278 -10.82 10.95 2.61
CA ASP A 278 -11.92 11.30 3.49
C ASP A 278 -11.51 11.13 4.96
N LEU A 279 -11.07 12.23 5.58
CA LEU A 279 -10.56 12.23 6.96
C LEU A 279 -11.59 11.77 8.01
N ASP A 280 -12.90 11.82 7.70
CA ASP A 280 -13.95 11.34 8.60
C ASP A 280 -14.18 9.83 8.46
N LYS A 281 -13.75 9.22 7.34
CA LYS A 281 -13.92 7.77 7.10
C LYS A 281 -12.68 6.95 7.39
N VAL A 282 -11.50 7.56 7.26
CA VAL A 282 -10.20 6.92 7.42
C VAL A 282 -9.68 7.16 8.84
N ILE A 283 -10.40 6.56 9.79
CA ILE A 283 -10.21 6.70 11.23
C ILE A 283 -10.37 5.35 11.91
N ASP A 284 -9.95 5.20 13.16
CA ASP A 284 -10.39 4.08 14.00
C ASP A 284 -11.87 4.26 14.37
N ARG A 285 -12.72 3.42 13.79
CA ARG A 285 -14.18 3.43 14.00
C ARG A 285 -14.59 2.82 15.34
N ASN A 286 -13.69 2.15 16.04
CA ASN A 286 -13.95 1.58 17.36
C ASN A 286 -13.68 2.56 18.49
N SER A 287 -12.94 3.63 18.22
CA SER A 287 -12.69 4.68 19.20
C SER A 287 -13.94 5.55 19.39
N PRO A 288 -14.30 5.90 20.65
CA PRO A 288 -15.31 6.91 20.92
C PRO A 288 -14.81 8.33 20.59
N TYR A 289 -13.52 8.49 20.31
CA TYR A 289 -12.88 9.76 20.04
C TYR A 289 -12.74 10.01 18.53
N PRO A 290 -12.86 11.29 18.11
CA PRO A 290 -12.84 11.66 16.71
C PRO A 290 -11.44 11.62 16.11
N HIS A 291 -11.36 11.30 14.82
CA HIS A 291 -10.13 11.37 14.01
C HIS A 291 -8.94 10.54 14.49
N MET A 292 -9.18 9.59 15.40
CA MET A 292 -8.14 8.65 15.83
C MET A 292 -7.57 7.91 14.63
N LEU A 293 -6.27 7.65 14.68
CA LEU A 293 -5.56 6.93 13.63
C LEU A 293 -6.25 5.60 13.30
N PRO A 294 -6.43 5.28 12.01
CA PRO A 294 -6.99 4.00 11.60
C PRO A 294 -6.04 2.84 11.96
N SER A 295 -6.53 1.60 11.87
CA SER A 295 -5.62 0.45 11.89
C SER A 295 -4.76 0.41 10.62
N GLY A 296 -3.62 -0.28 10.67
CA GLY A 296 -2.80 -0.49 9.47
C GLY A 296 -3.57 -1.19 8.34
N LYS A 297 -4.54 -2.05 8.68
CA LYS A 297 -5.44 -2.70 7.71
C LYS A 297 -6.36 -1.70 7.02
N ASP A 298 -7.01 -0.83 7.80
CA ASP A 298 -7.92 0.18 7.26
C ASP A 298 -7.17 1.23 6.43
N PHE A 299 -5.96 1.61 6.86
CA PHE A 299 -5.08 2.47 6.08
C PHE A 299 -4.71 1.82 4.74
N ALA A 300 -4.27 0.56 4.76
CA ALA A 300 -3.91 -0.17 3.54
C ALA A 300 -5.09 -0.37 2.59
N ALA A 301 -6.28 -0.69 3.12
CA ALA A 301 -7.51 -0.79 2.35
C ALA A 301 -7.84 0.56 1.68
N THR A 302 -7.78 1.66 2.43
CA THR A 302 -7.98 3.01 1.89
C THR A 302 -6.99 3.33 0.77
N MET A 303 -5.69 3.06 0.97
CA MET A 303 -4.68 3.33 -0.07
C MET A 303 -4.94 2.50 -1.33
N SER A 304 -5.39 1.26 -1.15
CA SER A 304 -5.74 0.34 -2.22
C SER A 304 -6.93 0.87 -3.03
N GLU A 305 -7.99 1.34 -2.37
CA GLU A 305 -9.17 1.96 -2.97
C GLU A 305 -8.82 3.26 -3.71
N LEU A 306 -7.90 4.07 -3.16
CA LEU A 306 -7.42 5.29 -3.80
C LEU A 306 -6.42 5.03 -4.94
N GLY A 307 -6.05 3.76 -5.19
CA GLY A 307 -5.11 3.38 -6.25
C GLY A 307 -3.68 3.90 -6.01
N ILE A 308 -3.35 4.17 -4.75
CA ILE A 308 -2.05 4.68 -4.30
C ILE A 308 -1.13 3.48 -4.06
N ARG A 309 0.03 3.49 -4.71
CA ARG A 309 1.08 2.47 -4.55
C ARG A 309 2.11 2.91 -3.51
N LYS A 310 2.84 1.97 -2.93
CA LYS A 310 3.87 2.25 -1.92
C LYS A 310 5.02 3.13 -2.44
N ASP A 311 5.30 3.09 -3.74
CA ASP A 311 6.39 3.80 -4.41
C ASP A 311 5.98 5.15 -5.03
N ASP A 312 4.67 5.45 -5.06
CA ASP A 312 4.12 6.73 -5.50
C ASP A 312 4.66 7.88 -4.62
N THR A 313 4.75 9.06 -5.22
CA THR A 313 5.04 10.31 -4.50
C THR A 313 3.72 11.00 -4.21
N VAL A 314 3.29 10.95 -2.96
CA VAL A 314 2.03 11.53 -2.50
C VAL A 314 2.25 12.98 -2.11
N VAL A 315 1.44 13.89 -2.66
CA VAL A 315 1.44 15.31 -2.27
C VAL A 315 0.06 15.70 -1.76
N VAL A 316 -0.05 15.85 -0.46
CA VAL A 316 -1.30 16.12 0.24
C VAL A 316 -1.61 17.61 0.24
N TYR A 317 -2.85 17.99 -0.02
CA TYR A 317 -3.32 19.37 0.01
C TYR A 317 -4.75 19.44 0.57
N ASP A 318 -5.24 20.63 0.87
CA ASP A 318 -6.56 20.88 1.45
C ASP A 318 -7.30 21.98 0.69
N THR A 319 -8.00 22.88 1.39
CA THR A 319 -8.97 23.79 0.76
C THR A 319 -8.33 25.12 0.39
N LYS A 320 -8.86 25.78 -0.63
CA LYS A 320 -8.43 27.13 -1.02
C LYS A 320 -8.80 28.17 0.05
N GLU A 321 -9.93 27.97 0.72
CA GLU A 321 -10.51 28.93 1.65
C GLU A 321 -9.78 28.96 2.99
N LEU A 322 -9.45 27.77 3.53
CA LEU A 322 -8.72 27.67 4.79
C LEU A 322 -7.20 27.78 4.59
N GLY A 323 -6.69 27.40 3.40
CA GLY A 323 -5.29 27.10 3.24
C GLY A 323 -4.90 25.90 4.11
N ILE A 324 -3.70 25.93 4.71
CA ILE A 324 -3.21 24.84 5.56
C ILE A 324 -4.13 24.60 6.76
N PHE A 325 -4.74 23.42 6.81
CA PHE A 325 -5.60 23.00 7.91
C PHE A 325 -5.51 21.49 8.19
N SER A 326 -6.04 20.66 7.30
CA SER A 326 -6.15 19.21 7.47
C SER A 326 -5.11 18.42 6.66
N ALA A 327 -4.50 19.00 5.63
CA ALA A 327 -3.47 18.33 4.83
C ALA A 327 -2.27 17.82 5.67
N PRO A 328 -1.75 18.58 6.67
CA PRO A 328 -0.69 18.09 7.54
C PRO A 328 -1.06 16.82 8.33
N ARG A 329 -2.34 16.64 8.71
CA ARG A 329 -2.80 15.44 9.42
C ARG A 329 -2.69 14.20 8.55
N VAL A 330 -3.17 14.28 7.31
CA VAL A 330 -3.06 13.16 6.38
C VAL A 330 -1.59 12.92 6.01
N GLY A 331 -0.80 13.96 5.73
CA GLY A 331 0.64 13.82 5.49
C GLY A 331 1.38 13.13 6.64
N TRP A 332 1.08 13.50 7.89
CA TRP A 332 1.61 12.83 9.09
C TRP A 332 1.14 11.37 9.20
N THR A 333 -0.13 11.09 8.92
CA THR A 333 -0.68 9.72 8.89
C THR A 333 0.08 8.83 7.91
N PHE A 334 0.38 9.32 6.71
CA PHE A 334 1.21 8.59 5.74
C PHE A 334 2.64 8.34 6.26
N LYS A 335 3.25 9.33 6.94
CA LYS A 335 4.60 9.20 7.52
C LYS A 335 4.68 8.11 8.57
N ILE A 336 3.75 8.08 9.53
CA ILE A 336 3.76 7.11 10.64
C ILE A 336 3.43 5.69 10.17
N PHE A 337 2.71 5.52 9.06
CA PHE A 337 2.55 4.24 8.36
C PHE A 337 3.70 3.93 7.37
N GLY A 338 4.78 4.69 7.46
CA GLY A 338 6.03 4.44 6.73
C GLY A 338 5.91 4.62 5.21
N HIS A 339 5.00 5.44 4.70
CA HIS A 339 4.97 5.77 3.27
C HIS A 339 6.19 6.63 2.90
N PRO A 340 7.06 6.17 1.98
CA PRO A 340 8.41 6.71 1.86
C PRO A 340 8.48 8.11 1.23
N LYS A 341 7.53 8.47 0.37
CA LYS A 341 7.54 9.72 -0.40
C LYS A 341 6.23 10.49 -0.23
N VAL A 342 6.03 11.03 0.97
CA VAL A 342 4.88 11.89 1.26
C VAL A 342 5.32 13.33 1.51
N HIS A 343 4.57 14.26 0.94
CA HIS A 343 4.79 15.70 1.02
C HIS A 343 3.45 16.42 1.25
N VAL A 344 3.53 17.67 1.70
CA VAL A 344 2.36 18.56 1.84
C VAL A 344 2.54 19.76 0.92
N LEU A 345 1.52 20.07 0.13
CA LEU A 345 1.47 21.27 -0.69
C LEU A 345 1.33 22.50 0.22
N ASN A 346 2.17 23.51 0.00
CA ASN A 346 2.12 24.79 0.71
C ASN A 346 1.80 25.92 -0.27
N ASN A 347 0.55 26.15 -0.64
CA ASN A 347 -0.68 25.43 -0.31
C ASN A 347 -1.66 25.46 -1.52
N PHE A 348 -2.84 24.86 -1.40
CA PHE A 348 -3.82 24.86 -2.51
C PHE A 348 -4.40 26.25 -2.81
N LYS A 349 -4.48 27.13 -1.81
CA LYS A 349 -4.86 28.54 -2.01
C LYS A 349 -3.92 29.21 -3.01
N GLN A 350 -2.61 29.09 -2.80
CA GLN A 350 -1.61 29.63 -3.71
C GLN A 350 -1.66 28.96 -5.09
N TRP A 351 -1.89 27.65 -5.17
CA TRP A 351 -2.10 26.96 -6.45
C TRP A 351 -3.19 27.63 -7.30
N VAL A 352 -4.33 27.94 -6.69
CA VAL A 352 -5.45 28.59 -7.37
C VAL A 352 -5.15 30.05 -7.70
N GLU A 353 -4.53 30.79 -6.76
CA GLU A 353 -4.17 32.21 -6.95
C GLU A 353 -3.09 32.43 -8.01
N GLU A 354 -2.19 31.47 -8.19
CA GLU A 354 -1.19 31.45 -9.26
C GLU A 354 -1.79 31.07 -10.63
N GLY A 355 -3.07 30.72 -10.69
CA GLY A 355 -3.76 30.35 -11.94
C GLY A 355 -3.35 28.98 -12.48
N LEU A 356 -2.85 28.09 -11.63
CA LEU A 356 -2.47 26.74 -12.04
C LEU A 356 -3.71 25.88 -12.35
N PRO A 357 -3.58 24.83 -13.19
CA PRO A 357 -4.74 24.05 -13.66
C PRO A 357 -5.56 23.45 -12.51
N THR A 358 -6.89 23.50 -12.63
CA THR A 358 -7.84 22.83 -11.72
C THR A 358 -8.92 22.09 -12.51
N GLU A 359 -9.54 21.11 -11.87
CA GLU A 359 -10.66 20.31 -12.39
C GLU A 359 -11.88 20.44 -11.47
N SER A 360 -13.05 20.17 -12.02
CA SER A 360 -14.33 20.12 -11.30
C SER A 360 -15.22 19.01 -11.85
N GLY A 361 -16.30 18.70 -11.13
CA GLY A 361 -17.28 17.68 -11.51
C GLY A 361 -16.97 16.29 -10.93
N GLU A 362 -17.56 15.26 -11.55
CA GLU A 362 -17.54 13.89 -11.05
C GLU A 362 -16.14 13.29 -10.90
N LEU A 363 -16.05 12.31 -10.01
CA LEU A 363 -14.79 11.65 -9.68
C LEU A 363 -14.39 10.63 -10.74
N TYR A 364 -13.08 10.51 -10.95
CA TYR A 364 -12.54 9.44 -11.79
C TYR A 364 -12.83 8.08 -11.17
N SER A 365 -13.15 7.10 -12.01
CA SER A 365 -12.99 5.69 -11.63
C SER A 365 -11.52 5.46 -11.29
N VAL A 366 -11.27 4.90 -10.10
CA VAL A 366 -9.93 4.61 -9.62
C VAL A 366 -9.66 3.13 -9.81
N GLU A 367 -8.61 2.80 -10.55
CA GLU A 367 -8.10 1.44 -10.58
C GLU A 367 -7.48 1.14 -9.22
N CYS A 368 -8.10 0.24 -8.47
CA CYS A 368 -7.59 -0.21 -7.18
C CYS A 368 -6.24 -0.92 -7.38
N CYS A 369 -5.39 -0.86 -6.37
CA CYS A 369 -4.13 -1.60 -6.36
C CYS A 369 -3.85 -2.20 -4.99
N THR A 370 -3.00 -3.20 -4.90
CA THR A 370 -2.61 -3.75 -3.60
C THR A 370 -1.65 -2.80 -2.88
N TYR A 371 -2.04 -2.34 -1.69
CA TYR A 371 -1.15 -1.68 -0.74
C TYR A 371 -0.83 -2.63 0.42
N GLN A 372 0.45 -2.87 0.69
CA GLN A 372 0.86 -3.74 1.79
C GLN A 372 0.46 -3.14 3.15
N ILE A 373 -0.06 -3.98 4.05
CA ILE A 373 -0.46 -3.58 5.40
C ILE A 373 0.79 -3.08 6.16
N PRO A 374 0.86 -1.78 6.50
CA PRO A 374 1.99 -1.22 7.23
C PRO A 374 1.84 -1.43 8.74
N SER A 375 2.95 -1.38 9.46
CA SER A 375 2.98 -1.14 10.90
C SER A 375 2.93 0.35 11.20
N LEU A 376 2.28 0.72 12.30
CA LEU A 376 2.27 2.07 12.84
C LEU A 376 3.57 2.33 13.62
N ASP A 377 4.20 3.50 13.42
CA ASP A 377 5.25 4.00 14.31
C ASP A 377 4.63 4.63 15.57
N GLU A 378 4.40 3.79 16.57
CA GLU A 378 3.83 4.18 17.88
C GLU A 378 4.70 5.21 18.61
N SER A 379 6.00 5.30 18.31
CA SER A 379 6.90 6.26 18.97
C SER A 379 6.57 7.72 18.67
N LYS A 380 5.78 7.99 17.62
CA LYS A 380 5.34 9.33 17.21
C LYS A 380 3.97 9.71 17.75
N VAL A 381 3.31 8.81 18.48
CA VAL A 381 1.99 9.03 19.06
C VAL A 381 2.14 9.12 20.58
N ALA A 382 1.56 10.15 21.18
CA ALA A 382 1.42 10.22 22.64
C ALA A 382 0.02 9.70 23.01
N GLU A 383 -0.04 8.81 23.98
CA GLU A 383 -1.30 8.29 24.52
C GLU A 383 -1.82 9.19 25.66
N PHE A 384 -3.11 9.08 25.99
CA PHE A 384 -3.72 9.84 27.08
C PHE A 384 -2.98 9.68 28.39
N GLU A 385 -2.58 8.45 28.75
CA GLU A 385 -1.87 8.13 29.98
C GLU A 385 -0.55 8.91 30.08
N GLU A 386 0.24 8.94 29.01
CA GLU A 386 1.49 9.71 28.93
C GLU A 386 1.23 11.21 29.12
N VAL A 387 0.24 11.77 28.41
CA VAL A 387 -0.10 13.19 28.52
C VAL A 387 -0.64 13.53 29.91
N ARG A 388 -1.38 12.61 30.53
CA ARG A 388 -1.91 12.77 31.89
C ARG A 388 -0.80 12.80 32.93
N GLU A 389 0.21 11.95 32.79
CA GLU A 389 1.40 11.98 33.65
C GLU A 389 2.15 13.31 33.50
N VAL A 390 2.37 13.77 32.26
CA VAL A 390 3.00 15.08 31.99
C VAL A 390 2.24 16.22 32.66
N ALA A 391 0.91 16.22 32.59
CA ALA A 391 0.08 17.23 33.23
C ALA A 391 0.09 17.16 34.76
N LEU A 392 0.13 15.95 35.34
CA LEU A 392 0.22 15.73 36.79
C LEU A 392 1.58 16.11 37.36
N ASP A 393 2.64 15.95 36.57
CA ASP A 393 4.01 16.28 36.94
C ASP A 393 4.37 17.74 36.69
N HIS A 394 3.45 18.51 36.12
CA HIS A 394 3.63 19.94 35.93
C HIS A 394 3.97 20.64 37.26
N ASN A 395 5.10 21.35 37.27
CA ASN A 395 5.70 22.04 38.44
C ASN A 395 6.27 21.14 39.56
N LYS A 396 6.41 19.82 39.34
CA LYS A 396 7.17 18.95 40.25
C LYS A 396 8.66 19.07 39.98
N GLU A 397 9.45 19.16 41.05
CA GLU A 397 10.91 19.16 40.96
C GLU A 397 11.40 17.79 40.45
N GLY A 398 12.25 17.79 39.41
CA GLY A 398 12.81 16.56 38.82
C GLY A 398 12.00 15.94 37.67
N ALA A 399 10.88 16.52 37.24
CA ALA A 399 10.14 16.05 36.07
C ALA A 399 10.95 16.23 34.77
N GLU A 400 10.75 15.34 33.77
CA GLU A 400 11.45 15.38 32.47
C GLU A 400 11.25 16.70 31.69
N GLY A 401 10.21 17.46 32.04
CA GLY A 401 9.93 18.77 31.44
C GLY A 401 9.31 18.68 30.04
N VAL A 402 8.58 17.60 29.74
CA VAL A 402 7.82 17.47 28.48
C VAL A 402 6.86 18.64 28.30
N GLN A 403 6.82 19.21 27.10
CA GLN A 403 6.01 20.38 26.77
C GLN A 403 4.86 20.02 25.84
N VAL A 404 3.63 20.34 26.25
CA VAL A 404 2.44 20.13 25.40
C VAL A 404 2.11 21.43 24.66
N LEU A 405 2.09 21.41 23.34
CA LEU A 405 1.72 22.56 22.50
C LEU A 405 0.30 22.39 21.97
N ASP A 406 -0.58 23.36 22.19
CA ASP A 406 -1.98 23.29 21.79
C ASP A 406 -2.29 24.25 20.62
N ALA A 407 -2.78 23.69 19.50
CA ALA A 407 -3.06 24.41 18.26
C ALA A 407 -4.42 25.13 18.21
N ARG A 408 -5.27 24.98 19.23
CA ARG A 408 -6.61 25.60 19.27
C ARG A 408 -6.52 27.12 19.39
N SER A 409 -7.64 27.80 19.13
CA SER A 409 -7.74 29.25 19.28
C SER A 409 -7.47 29.66 20.74
N PRO A 410 -6.95 30.89 20.96
CA PRO A 410 -6.68 31.38 22.31
C PRO A 410 -7.89 31.32 23.24
N GLY A 411 -9.10 31.64 22.76
CA GLY A 411 -10.30 31.60 23.60
C GLY A 411 -10.75 30.19 23.98
N ARG A 412 -10.62 29.20 23.09
CA ARG A 412 -10.88 27.78 23.41
C ARG A 412 -9.88 27.24 24.42
N PHE A 413 -8.61 27.60 24.25
CA PHE A 413 -7.54 27.26 25.18
C PHE A 413 -7.73 27.91 26.56
N ALA A 414 -8.06 29.21 26.60
CA ALA A 414 -8.34 29.93 27.84
C ALA A 414 -9.63 29.47 28.53
N GLY A 415 -10.57 28.87 27.79
CA GLY A 415 -11.86 28.44 28.29
C GLY A 415 -12.95 29.51 28.24
N THR A 416 -12.72 30.59 27.48
CA THR A 416 -13.67 31.70 27.26
C THR A 416 -14.60 31.44 26.09
N ASP A 417 -14.15 30.66 25.11
CA ASP A 417 -14.96 30.25 23.96
C ASP A 417 -15.38 28.78 24.11
N PRO A 418 -16.56 28.38 23.58
CA PRO A 418 -17.00 26.99 23.59
C PRO A 418 -16.17 26.13 22.62
N GLU A 419 -16.11 24.82 22.91
CA GLU A 419 -15.62 23.84 21.95
C GLU A 419 -16.65 23.61 20.83
N PRO A 420 -16.24 23.29 19.58
CA PRO A 420 -17.17 23.03 18.48
C PRO A 420 -18.12 21.85 18.72
N ARG A 421 -17.76 20.93 19.63
CA ARG A 421 -18.62 19.82 20.05
C ARG A 421 -19.42 20.22 21.28
N GLU A 422 -20.74 20.04 21.18
CA GLU A 422 -21.65 20.32 22.29
C GLU A 422 -21.32 19.48 23.52
N GLY A 423 -21.47 20.07 24.71
CA GLY A 423 -21.27 19.40 25.99
C GLY A 423 -19.81 19.23 26.46
N LEU A 424 -18.82 19.57 25.64
CA LEU A 424 -17.41 19.47 26.02
C LEU A 424 -16.91 20.75 26.70
N SER A 425 -16.26 20.63 27.87
CA SER A 425 -15.64 21.80 28.52
C SER A 425 -14.46 22.32 27.70
N SER A 426 -14.38 23.65 27.53
CA SER A 426 -13.18 24.34 27.05
C SER A 426 -12.15 24.53 28.20
N GLY A 427 -10.98 25.05 27.87
CA GLY A 427 -9.81 25.11 28.75
C GLY A 427 -8.59 24.39 28.14
N HIS A 428 -7.58 24.12 28.94
CA HIS A 428 -6.33 23.46 28.52
C HIS A 428 -5.74 22.53 29.60
N MET A 429 -4.79 21.69 29.18
CA MET A 429 -4.00 20.83 30.07
C MET A 429 -3.03 21.68 30.92
N PRO A 430 -2.80 21.35 32.20
CA PRO A 430 -1.79 22.00 33.02
C PRO A 430 -0.43 22.08 32.31
N GLY A 431 0.16 23.28 32.27
CA GLY A 431 1.47 23.50 31.64
C GLY A 431 1.49 23.52 30.11
N ALA A 432 0.35 23.31 29.43
CA ALA A 432 0.30 23.42 27.98
C ALA A 432 0.57 24.85 27.51
N ILE A 433 1.17 24.98 26.32
CA ILE A 433 1.52 26.25 25.68
C ILE A 433 0.64 26.44 24.45
N ASN A 434 -0.11 27.54 24.38
CA ASN A 434 -0.97 27.81 23.23
C ASN A 434 -0.18 28.35 22.03
N VAL A 435 -0.12 27.55 20.96
CA VAL A 435 0.49 27.89 19.66
C VAL A 435 -0.58 27.74 18.58
N PRO A 436 -1.51 28.72 18.46
CA PRO A 436 -2.61 28.63 17.51
C PRO A 436 -2.08 28.58 16.07
N ILE A 437 -2.72 27.80 15.19
CA ILE A 437 -2.24 27.63 13.79
C ILE A 437 -2.04 28.96 13.05
N GLY A 438 -2.83 29.99 13.36
CA GLY A 438 -2.69 31.32 12.76
C GLY A 438 -1.38 32.04 13.09
N ALA A 439 -0.65 31.61 14.13
CA ALA A 439 0.69 32.11 14.45
C ALA A 439 1.79 31.44 13.62
N LEU A 440 1.50 30.31 12.96
CA LEU A 440 2.45 29.52 12.17
C LEU A 440 2.31 29.75 10.67
N LEU A 441 1.24 30.42 10.26
CA LEU A 441 0.87 30.64 8.86
C LEU A 441 0.88 32.13 8.54
N ASP A 442 1.23 32.48 7.31
CA ASP A 442 1.08 33.82 6.79
C ASP A 442 -0.43 34.20 6.73
N PRO A 443 -0.82 35.36 7.26
CA PRO A 443 -2.24 35.72 7.36
C PRO A 443 -2.92 35.91 6.00
N GLN A 444 -2.17 36.27 4.95
CA GLN A 444 -2.68 36.51 3.60
C GLN A 444 -2.63 35.25 2.74
N THR A 445 -1.45 34.63 2.62
CA THR A 445 -1.25 33.48 1.73
C THR A 445 -1.69 32.16 2.38
N LYS A 446 -1.87 32.15 3.71
CA LYS A 446 -2.15 30.94 4.52
C LYS A 446 -1.08 29.85 4.40
N ALA A 447 0.09 30.20 3.87
CA ALA A 447 1.23 29.30 3.76
C ALA A 447 2.01 29.27 5.07
N PHE A 448 2.75 28.19 5.35
CA PHE A 448 3.69 28.17 6.47
C PHE A 448 4.67 29.35 6.41
N LEU A 449 4.96 29.95 7.56
CA LEU A 449 6.02 30.95 7.68
C LEU A 449 7.39 30.35 7.37
N SER A 450 8.40 31.20 7.10
CA SER A 450 9.76 30.73 6.86
C SER A 450 10.33 30.03 8.10
N PRO A 451 11.29 29.10 7.95
CA PRO A 451 11.91 28.40 9.08
C PRO A 451 12.40 29.34 10.19
N GLU A 452 12.97 30.49 9.85
CA GLU A 452 13.47 31.50 10.80
C GLU A 452 12.33 32.10 11.63
N LYS A 453 11.23 32.46 10.98
CA LYS A 453 10.05 33.02 11.64
C LYS A 453 9.36 31.98 12.51
N LEU A 454 9.28 30.73 12.06
CA LEU A 454 8.74 29.64 12.87
C LEU A 454 9.57 29.42 14.14
N ARG A 455 10.91 29.39 14.04
CA ARG A 455 11.80 29.33 15.21
C ARG A 455 11.57 30.50 16.17
N GLN A 456 11.36 31.69 15.64
CA GLN A 456 11.06 32.88 16.45
C GLN A 456 9.73 32.72 17.19
N VAL A 457 8.66 32.28 16.51
CA VAL A 457 7.34 32.05 17.12
C VAL A 457 7.44 31.04 18.27
N PHE A 458 8.11 29.90 18.08
CA PHE A 458 8.27 28.91 19.15
C PHE A 458 9.05 29.45 20.35
N LYS A 459 10.13 30.20 20.09
CA LYS A 459 10.92 30.85 21.14
C LYS A 459 10.12 31.89 21.92
N GLU A 460 9.35 32.74 21.24
CA GLU A 460 8.50 33.77 21.86
C GLU A 460 7.37 33.16 22.70
N LYS A 461 6.89 31.97 22.31
CA LYS A 461 5.93 31.18 23.07
C LYS A 461 6.54 30.44 24.26
N GLY A 462 7.86 30.50 24.44
CA GLY A 462 8.57 29.85 25.56
C GLY A 462 8.78 28.35 25.36
N VAL A 463 8.71 27.85 24.12
CA VAL A 463 9.00 26.44 23.81
C VAL A 463 10.51 26.22 23.85
N ASP A 464 10.96 25.28 24.66
CA ASP A 464 12.35 24.86 24.76
C ASP A 464 12.66 23.74 23.75
N PRO A 465 13.58 23.91 22.79
CA PRO A 465 13.87 22.90 21.78
C PRO A 465 14.64 21.68 22.33
N GLU A 466 15.21 21.75 23.53
CA GLU A 466 15.98 20.64 24.11
C GLU A 466 15.09 19.61 24.83
N LYS A 467 13.87 20.02 25.18
CA LYS A 467 12.88 19.21 25.89
C LYS A 467 11.96 18.46 24.92
N PRO A 468 11.40 17.30 25.32
CA PRO A 468 10.40 16.60 24.52
C PRO A 468 9.16 17.48 24.27
N ILE A 469 8.55 17.32 23.10
CA ILE A 469 7.40 18.12 22.66
C ILE A 469 6.24 17.19 22.26
N ILE A 470 5.05 17.44 22.79
CA ILE A 470 3.81 16.79 22.39
C ILE A 470 2.91 17.84 21.73
N SER A 471 2.59 17.66 20.46
CA SER A 471 1.62 18.50 19.75
C SER A 471 0.20 18.00 19.99
N SER A 472 -0.72 18.89 20.34
CA SER A 472 -2.13 18.60 20.62
C SER A 472 -3.03 19.69 20.02
N CYS A 473 -4.32 19.42 19.92
CA CYS A 473 -5.34 20.40 19.56
C CYS A 473 -6.72 19.98 20.07
N GLY A 474 -7.77 20.14 19.25
CA GLY A 474 -9.09 19.58 19.53
C GLY A 474 -9.16 18.05 19.36
N THR A 475 -8.55 17.52 18.31
CA THR A 475 -8.78 16.15 17.79
C THR A 475 -7.62 15.55 17.00
N GLY A 476 -6.39 15.99 17.27
CA GLY A 476 -5.20 15.51 16.55
C GLY A 476 -5.01 16.08 15.14
N VAL A 477 -6.01 16.72 14.53
CA VAL A 477 -5.92 17.25 13.15
C VAL A 477 -4.97 18.44 13.06
N THR A 478 -5.29 19.56 13.71
CA THR A 478 -4.45 20.76 13.67
C THR A 478 -3.18 20.66 14.51
N ALA A 479 -3.05 19.63 15.35
CA ALA A 479 -1.81 19.30 16.05
C ALA A 479 -0.69 18.98 15.04
N CYS A 480 -1.04 18.33 13.92
CA CYS A 480 -0.09 18.04 12.85
C CYS A 480 0.39 19.30 12.09
N VAL A 481 -0.30 20.44 12.21
CA VAL A 481 0.18 21.74 11.71
C VAL A 481 1.35 22.22 12.58
N ILE A 482 1.26 22.08 13.91
CA ILE A 482 2.38 22.37 14.82
C ILE A 482 3.55 21.43 14.51
N GLU A 483 3.30 20.12 14.40
CA GLU A 483 4.37 19.15 14.11
C GLU A 483 5.07 19.46 12.77
N THR A 484 4.30 19.80 11.74
CA THR A 484 4.88 20.21 10.45
C THR A 484 5.70 21.49 10.59
N ALA A 485 5.23 22.48 11.35
CA ALA A 485 5.98 23.72 11.60
C ALA A 485 7.27 23.46 12.39
N LEU A 486 7.27 22.57 13.39
CA LEU A 486 8.46 22.16 14.14
C LEU A 486 9.49 21.49 13.21
N GLU A 487 9.04 20.60 12.32
CA GLU A 487 9.89 19.96 11.32
C GLU A 487 10.51 20.99 10.36
N GLN A 488 9.71 21.93 9.82
CA GLN A 488 10.20 22.97 8.93
C GLN A 488 11.15 23.95 9.62
N ALA A 489 10.90 24.27 10.88
CA ALA A 489 11.76 25.11 11.69
C ALA A 489 13.09 24.41 12.06
N GLN A 490 13.16 23.08 11.91
CA GLN A 490 14.19 22.23 12.51
C GLN A 490 14.31 22.49 14.02
N TYR A 491 13.16 22.55 14.68
CA TYR A 491 13.04 22.93 16.09
C TYR A 491 12.56 21.74 16.93
N GLY A 492 13.31 21.44 18.00
CA GLY A 492 13.13 20.19 18.74
C GLY A 492 13.70 18.98 18.01
N SER A 493 14.21 18.00 18.76
CA SER A 493 14.67 16.73 18.18
C SER A 493 13.49 15.89 17.68
N ALA A 494 13.53 15.45 16.42
CA ALA A 494 12.45 14.68 15.80
C ALA A 494 12.12 13.35 16.51
N GLU A 495 13.08 12.78 17.25
CA GLU A 495 12.87 11.57 18.05
C GLU A 495 12.17 11.83 19.38
N LYS A 496 12.10 13.09 19.81
CA LYS A 496 11.44 13.51 21.05
C LYS A 496 10.15 14.29 20.78
N ARG A 497 9.61 14.21 19.56
CA ARG A 497 8.34 14.83 19.18
C ARG A 497 7.26 13.78 18.97
N LYS A 498 6.09 14.04 19.53
CA LYS A 498 4.89 13.21 19.38
C LYS A 498 3.67 14.06 19.08
N VAL A 499 2.64 13.43 18.52
CA VAL A 499 1.29 14.00 18.43
C VAL A 499 0.39 13.27 19.40
N TYR A 500 -0.31 14.01 20.26
CA TYR A 500 -1.37 13.46 21.09
C TYR A 500 -2.65 13.35 20.26
N ASP A 501 -2.95 12.13 19.82
CA ASP A 501 -3.98 11.88 18.81
C ASP A 501 -5.39 12.21 19.30
N GLY A 502 -5.77 11.68 20.47
CA GLY A 502 -7.08 11.95 21.07
C GLY A 502 -7.28 13.41 21.49
N SER A 503 -6.17 14.12 21.76
CA SER A 503 -6.16 15.58 21.92
C SER A 503 -7.17 16.07 22.97
N TRP A 504 -7.65 17.31 22.89
CA TRP A 504 -8.58 17.88 23.86
C TRP A 504 -9.89 17.11 24.00
N THR A 505 -10.39 16.49 22.93
CA THR A 505 -11.66 15.75 22.99
C THR A 505 -11.55 14.52 23.88
N GLU A 506 -10.51 13.70 23.70
CA GLU A 506 -10.25 12.59 24.61
C GLU A 506 -9.97 13.11 26.02
N TRP A 507 -9.12 14.14 26.14
CA TRP A 507 -8.73 14.71 27.43
C TRP A 507 -9.94 15.13 28.26
N ALA A 508 -10.77 16.03 27.72
CA ALA A 508 -11.89 16.61 28.44
C ALA A 508 -13.04 15.61 28.69
N GLN A 509 -13.08 14.48 27.98
CA GLN A 509 -14.03 13.40 28.26
C GLN A 509 -13.52 12.43 29.33
N ARG A 510 -12.21 12.17 29.38
CA ARG A 510 -11.62 11.19 30.32
C ARG A 510 -11.25 11.78 31.68
N VAL A 511 -10.85 13.05 31.75
CA VAL A 511 -10.53 13.69 33.03
C VAL A 511 -11.79 14.00 33.83
N SER A 512 -11.77 13.66 35.12
CA SER A 512 -12.85 13.97 36.04
C SER A 512 -12.69 15.39 36.61
N ALA A 513 -13.80 16.01 37.03
CA ALA A 513 -13.74 17.31 37.72
C ALA A 513 -12.86 17.27 38.98
N SER A 514 -12.79 16.12 39.67
CA SER A 514 -11.92 15.90 40.83
C SER A 514 -10.44 15.94 40.52
N ASP A 515 -10.02 15.65 39.28
CA ASP A 515 -8.61 15.65 38.90
C ASP A 515 -8.02 17.07 38.83
N SER A 516 -8.86 18.11 38.72
CA SER A 516 -8.41 19.52 38.56
C SER A 516 -7.44 19.73 37.37
N LEU A 517 -7.57 18.86 36.36
CA LEU A 517 -6.72 18.76 35.16
C LEU A 517 -7.26 19.53 33.94
N ILE A 518 -8.35 20.29 34.11
CA ILE A 518 -8.81 21.28 33.12
C ILE A 518 -8.52 22.65 33.72
N LYS A 519 -7.59 23.39 33.09
CA LYS A 519 -7.26 24.76 33.46
C LYS A 519 -7.99 25.74 32.55
N LYS A 520 -8.41 26.87 33.12
CA LYS A 520 -8.93 28.02 32.39
C LYS A 520 -8.04 29.20 32.75
N THR A 521 -7.73 30.02 31.76
CA THR A 521 -6.95 31.23 31.97
C THR A 521 -7.94 32.36 32.23
N GLU A 522 -7.85 33.00 33.40
CA GLU A 522 -8.61 34.22 33.72
C GLU A 522 -8.15 35.42 32.91
#